data_AF-A0A363TRV4-F1
#
_entry.id   AF-A0A363TRV4-F1
#
_cell.length_a   1.000
_cell.length_b   1.000
_cell.length_c   1.000
_cell.angle_alpha   90.00
_cell.angle_beta   90.00
_cell.angle_gamma   90.00
#
_symmetry.space_group_name_H-M   'P 1'
#
loop_
_entity.id
_entity.type
_entity.pdbx_description
1 polymer ?
#
loop_
_entity_poly.entity_id
_entity_poly.type
_entity_poly.pdbx_seq_one_letter_code
_entity_poly.pdbx_strand_id
1 'polypeptide(L)'
;MDLIPPNFKDILSGILLLAAREDECITVREIHSIFHEMKAHEPILSGLRFSLTGDVCYSRTVDSAIKNLIDSGSLRIEGETAVVCGGIHEYRTYLSRSFTNPQIQAIHSASLRFYDRMRRGDRGIADIGTACGRTQGKAGLH
;
A
#
# COMPACT_ATOMS: atom_id res chain seq x y z
N MET A 1 -20.03 -21.25 14.80
CA MET A 1 -19.23 -20.64 13.72
C MET A 1 -18.05 -19.99 14.40
N ASP A 2 -16.87 -20.58 14.27
CA ASP A 2 -15.67 -20.03 14.87
C ASP A 2 -15.32 -18.73 14.13
N LEU A 3 -15.48 -17.60 14.83
CA LEU A 3 -14.98 -16.30 14.39
C LEU A 3 -13.46 -16.39 14.40
N ILE A 4 -12.87 -16.82 13.28
CA ILE A 4 -11.42 -16.73 13.08
C ILE A 4 -11.08 -15.24 13.22
N PRO A 5 -10.29 -14.84 14.23
CA PRO A 5 -9.90 -13.45 14.37
C PRO A 5 -9.19 -13.04 13.08
N PRO A 6 -9.55 -11.89 12.50
CA PRO A 6 -9.04 -11.52 11.21
C PRO A 6 -7.51 -11.47 11.23
N ASN A 7 -6.90 -12.11 10.25
CA ASN A 7 -5.46 -12.18 10.17
C ASN A 7 -4.92 -10.78 9.81
N PHE A 8 -3.83 -10.34 10.44
CA PHE A 8 -3.21 -9.05 10.15
C PHE A 8 -2.89 -8.87 8.66
N LYS A 9 -2.58 -9.96 7.94
CA LYS A 9 -2.39 -9.91 6.50
C LYS A 9 -3.62 -9.38 5.75
N ASP A 10 -4.83 -9.74 6.20
CA ASP A 10 -6.09 -9.34 5.56
C ASP A 10 -6.42 -7.87 5.91
N ILE A 11 -6.13 -7.44 7.14
CA ILE A 11 -6.23 -6.03 7.53
C ILE A 11 -5.32 -5.17 6.63
N LEU A 12 -4.05 -5.57 6.48
CA LEU A 12 -3.06 -4.86 5.67
C LEU A 12 -3.43 -4.84 4.19
N SER A 13 -3.83 -5.99 3.64
CA SER A 13 -4.28 -6.10 2.25
C SER A 13 -5.50 -5.20 2.00
N GLY A 14 -6.44 -5.13 2.94
CA GLY A 14 -7.58 -4.21 2.86
C GLY A 14 -7.20 -2.74 2.91
N ILE A 15 -6.25 -2.37 3.78
CA ILE A 15 -5.73 -1.00 3.85
C ILE A 15 -5.09 -0.61 2.53
N LEU A 16 -4.19 -1.45 1.98
CA LEU A 16 -3.51 -1.19 0.71
C LEU A 16 -4.49 -1.03 -0.45
N LEU A 17 -5.40 -1.99 -0.59
CA LEU A 17 -6.29 -2.04 -1.74
C LEU A 17 -7.36 -0.95 -1.70
N LEU A 18 -7.84 -0.55 -0.51
CA LEU A 18 -8.78 0.56 -0.37
C LEU A 18 -8.10 1.93 -0.47
N ALA A 19 -6.80 2.01 -0.21
CA ALA A 19 -6.04 3.25 -0.36
C ALA A 19 -5.67 3.50 -1.82
N ALA A 20 -5.31 2.45 -2.56
CA ALA A 20 -4.81 2.58 -3.92
C ALA A 20 -5.92 2.81 -4.95
N ARG A 21 -5.57 3.55 -6.00
CA ARG A 21 -6.33 3.62 -7.25
C ARG A 21 -5.76 2.62 -8.24
N GLU A 22 -6.54 2.28 -9.25
CA GLU A 22 -6.03 1.49 -10.38
C GLU A 22 -4.85 2.22 -11.04
N ASP A 23 -3.81 1.46 -11.40
CA ASP A 23 -2.52 1.94 -11.93
C ASP A 23 -1.70 2.81 -10.97
N GLU A 24 -2.08 2.92 -9.69
CA GLU A 24 -1.25 3.60 -8.70
C GLU A 24 0.02 2.77 -8.44
N CYS A 25 1.15 3.45 -8.45
CA CYS A 25 2.47 2.88 -8.23
C CYS A 25 2.99 3.29 -6.85
N ILE A 26 3.36 2.32 -6.03
CA ILE A 26 4.00 2.57 -4.74
C ILE A 26 5.18 1.63 -4.57
N THR A 27 6.33 2.13 -4.11
CA THR A 27 7.48 1.24 -3.87
C THR A 27 7.20 0.33 -2.68
N VAL A 28 7.70 -0.91 -2.72
CA VAL A 28 7.57 -1.83 -1.58
C VAL A 28 8.15 -1.20 -0.31
N ARG A 29 9.27 -0.48 -0.44
CA ARG A 29 9.89 0.26 0.66
C ARG A 29 8.95 1.29 1.30
N GLU A 30 8.23 2.07 0.48
CA GLU A 30 7.26 3.04 0.96
C GLU A 30 6.08 2.38 1.67
N ILE A 31 5.57 1.25 1.15
CA ILE A 31 4.51 0.49 1.83
C ILE A 31 4.93 0.15 3.26
N HIS A 32 6.12 -0.43 3.43
CA HIS A 32 6.65 -0.80 4.75
C HIS A 32 6.84 0.42 5.66
N SER A 33 7.38 1.52 5.11
CA SER A 33 7.62 2.75 5.86
C SER A 33 6.33 3.40 6.34
N ILE A 34 5.32 3.51 5.48
CA ILE A 34 4.01 4.09 5.83
C ILE A 34 3.33 3.24 6.91
N PHE A 35 3.35 1.91 6.79
CA PHE A 35 2.77 1.05 7.84
C PHE A 35 3.52 1.16 9.17
N HIS A 36 4.84 1.31 9.13
CA HIS A 36 5.65 1.52 10.32
C HIS A 36 5.27 2.81 11.04
N GLU A 37 5.15 3.92 10.31
CA GLU A 37 4.71 5.21 10.86
C GLU A 37 3.27 5.15 11.40
N MET A 38 2.36 4.55 10.62
CA MET A 38 0.96 4.46 11.00
C MET A 38 0.75 3.61 12.25
N LYS A 39 1.56 2.57 12.47
CA LYS A 39 1.45 1.70 13.65
C LYS A 39 1.44 2.49 14.96
N ALA A 40 2.18 3.59 15.05
CA ALA A 40 2.24 4.40 16.27
C ALA A 40 0.90 5.10 16.62
N HIS A 41 0.01 5.26 15.64
CA HIS A 41 -1.22 6.05 15.75
C HIS A 41 -2.50 5.26 15.42
N GLU A 42 -2.37 4.07 14.82
CA GLU A 42 -3.49 3.21 14.44
C GLU A 42 -3.60 1.99 15.37
N PRO A 43 -4.60 1.93 16.27
CA PRO A 43 -4.79 0.77 17.16
C PRO A 43 -4.94 -0.55 16.40
N ILE A 44 -5.56 -0.53 15.22
CA ILE A 44 -5.75 -1.71 14.35
C ILE A 44 -4.41 -2.29 13.84
N LEU A 45 -3.33 -1.50 13.87
CA LEU A 45 -2.00 -1.89 13.44
C LEU A 45 -1.06 -2.26 14.61
N SER A 46 -1.50 -2.12 15.86
CA SER A 46 -0.67 -2.27 17.07
C SER A 46 0.10 -3.60 17.15
N GLY A 47 -0.45 -4.68 16.58
CA GLY A 47 0.17 -6.00 16.55
C GLY A 47 1.26 -6.21 15.48
N LEU A 48 1.45 -5.27 14.55
CA LEU A 48 2.48 -5.39 13.52
C LEU A 48 3.89 -5.35 14.12
N ARG A 49 4.77 -6.26 13.68
CA ARG A 49 6.17 -6.27 14.11
C ARG A 49 7.06 -5.88 12.95
N PHE A 50 7.95 -4.93 13.22
CA PHE A 50 8.98 -4.50 12.29
C PHE A 50 10.34 -4.94 12.81
N SER A 51 11.22 -5.30 11.89
CA SER A 51 12.64 -5.53 12.12
C SER A 51 13.41 -4.48 11.34
N LEU A 52 14.51 -3.99 11.89
CA LEU A 52 15.38 -3.07 11.18
C LEU A 52 16.24 -3.87 10.19
N THR A 53 16.15 -3.55 8.90
CA THR A 53 16.96 -4.16 7.86
C THR A 53 17.63 -3.04 7.05
N GLY A 54 18.89 -2.74 7.37
CA GLY A 54 19.55 -1.54 6.86
C GLY A 54 18.84 -0.27 7.36
N ASP A 55 18.55 0.66 6.44
CA ASP A 55 17.89 1.94 6.75
C ASP A 55 16.34 1.85 6.72
N VAL A 56 15.78 0.65 6.54
CA VAL A 56 14.33 0.44 6.37
C VAL A 56 13.78 -0.45 7.48
N CYS A 57 12.66 -0.02 8.07
CA CYS A 57 11.85 -0.87 8.93
C CYS A 57 11.02 -1.83 8.07
N TYR A 58 11.28 -3.14 8.20
CA TYR A 58 10.66 -4.18 7.40
C TYR A 58 9.75 -5.10 8.23
N SER A 59 8.59 -5.48 7.70
CA SER A 59 7.64 -6.37 8.36
C SER A 59 7.26 -7.55 7.48
N ARG A 60 7.62 -8.76 7.91
CA ARG A 60 7.21 -10.02 7.23
C ARG A 60 5.69 -10.14 7.03
N THR A 61 4.91 -9.52 7.91
CA THR A 61 3.44 -9.51 7.80
C THR A 61 2.99 -8.60 6.65
N VAL A 62 3.69 -7.49 6.41
CA VAL A 62 3.48 -6.60 5.26
C VAL A 62 3.84 -7.32 3.96
N ASP A 63 4.95 -8.06 3.89
CA ASP A 63 5.25 -8.83 2.68
C ASP A 63 4.25 -9.94 2.42
N SER A 64 3.75 -10.58 3.48
CA SER A 64 2.71 -11.59 3.35
C SER A 64 1.41 -10.97 2.79
N ALA A 65 1.08 -9.74 3.19
CA ALA A 65 -0.07 -9.02 2.65
C ALA A 65 0.13 -8.61 1.18
N ILE A 66 1.33 -8.12 0.83
CA ILE A 66 1.70 -7.79 -0.55
C ILE A 66 1.64 -9.05 -1.42
N LYS A 67 2.23 -10.16 -0.96
CA LYS A 67 2.21 -11.44 -1.65
C LYS A 67 0.80 -11.96 -1.87
N ASN A 68 -0.09 -11.89 -0.86
CA ASN A 68 -1.48 -12.30 -1.05
C ASN A 68 -2.18 -11.49 -2.14
N LEU A 69 -1.92 -10.17 -2.21
CA LEU A 69 -2.49 -9.31 -3.22
C LEU A 69 -1.92 -9.58 -4.62
N ILE A 70 -0.65 -10.01 -4.70
CA ILE A 70 -0.04 -10.49 -5.96
C ILE A 70 -0.70 -11.80 -6.39
N ASP A 71 -0.81 -12.75 -5.46
CA ASP A 71 -1.40 -14.06 -5.70
C ASP A 71 -2.89 -13.95 -6.11
N SER A 72 -3.60 -12.91 -5.64
CA SER A 72 -4.98 -12.59 -6.05
C SER A 72 -5.10 -11.77 -7.34
N GLY A 73 -3.99 -11.33 -7.92
CA GLY A 73 -3.97 -10.47 -9.13
C GLY A 73 -4.34 -9.00 -8.87
N SER A 74 -4.46 -8.58 -7.61
CA SER A 74 -4.78 -7.19 -7.23
C SER A 74 -3.56 -6.27 -7.24
N LEU A 75 -2.37 -6.85 -7.08
CA LEU A 75 -1.08 -6.17 -7.25
C LEU A 75 -0.22 -6.91 -8.28
N ARG A 76 0.66 -6.16 -8.93
CA ARG A 76 1.77 -6.68 -9.73
C ARG A 76 3.07 -5.99 -9.30
N ILE A 77 4.18 -6.73 -9.28
CA ILE A 77 5.49 -6.15 -9.01
C ILE A 77 6.20 -5.82 -10.33
N GLU A 78 6.61 -4.56 -10.47
CA GLU A 78 7.48 -4.08 -11.54
C GLU A 78 8.77 -3.50 -10.92
N GLY A 79 9.85 -4.29 -10.96
CA GLY A 79 11.08 -3.94 -10.25
C GLY A 79 10.86 -3.89 -8.73
N GLU A 80 11.02 -2.70 -8.14
CA GLU A 80 10.80 -2.46 -6.70
C GLU A 80 9.41 -1.87 -6.40
N THR A 81 8.58 -1.70 -7.43
CA THR A 81 7.29 -1.02 -7.35
C THR A 81 6.14 -2.02 -7.37
N ALA A 82 5.21 -1.85 -6.44
CA ALA A 82 3.91 -2.51 -6.49
C ALA A 82 2.94 -1.62 -7.28
N VAL A 83 2.39 -2.18 -8.36
CA VAL A 83 1.41 -1.56 -9.24
C VAL A 83 0.05 -2.17 -8.95
N VAL A 84 -0.96 -1.34 -8.76
CA VAL A 84 -2.32 -1.80 -8.43
C VAL A 84 -3.09 -2.12 -9.70
N CYS A 85 -3.51 -3.38 -9.83
CA CYS A 85 -4.18 -3.89 -11.03
C CYS A 85 -5.71 -3.96 -10.89
N GLY A 86 -6.27 -3.51 -9.76
CA GLY A 86 -7.69 -3.55 -9.46
C GLY A 86 -8.06 -4.56 -8.37
N GLY A 87 -9.32 -5.03 -8.35
CA GLY A 87 -9.80 -6.05 -7.41
C GLY A 87 -10.49 -5.52 -6.13
N ILE A 88 -10.74 -4.21 -6.06
CA ILE A 88 -11.38 -3.56 -4.90
C ILE A 88 -12.76 -4.17 -4.60
N HIS A 89 -13.49 -4.61 -5.64
CA HIS A 89 -14.84 -5.14 -5.49
C HIS A 89 -14.87 -6.53 -4.86
N GLU A 90 -14.02 -7.47 -5.31
CA GLU A 90 -13.90 -8.79 -4.69
C GLU A 90 -13.47 -8.66 -3.22
N TYR A 91 -12.53 -7.75 -2.96
CA TYR A 91 -12.01 -7.57 -1.61
C TYR A 91 -13.02 -6.91 -0.65
N ARG A 92 -13.85 -5.98 -1.13
CA ARG A 92 -14.98 -5.44 -0.34
C ARG A 92 -15.96 -6.55 0.05
N THR A 93 -16.23 -7.47 -0.86
CA THR A 93 -17.09 -8.63 -0.60
C THR A 93 -16.47 -9.61 0.39
N TYR A 94 -15.15 -9.78 0.34
CA TYR A 94 -14.42 -10.56 1.34
C TYR A 94 -14.45 -9.88 2.71
N LEU A 95 -14.13 -8.59 2.79
CA LEU A 95 -14.14 -7.81 4.03
C LEU A 95 -15.50 -7.86 4.74
N SER A 96 -16.60 -7.71 4.00
CA SER A 96 -17.95 -7.74 4.58
C SER A 96 -18.36 -9.10 5.16
N ARG A 97 -17.73 -10.19 4.71
CA ARG A 97 -17.96 -11.55 5.21
C ARG A 97 -17.03 -11.91 6.37
N SER A 98 -15.81 -11.38 6.37
CA SER A 98 -14.75 -11.77 7.29
C SER A 98 -14.57 -10.84 8.48
N PHE A 99 -15.14 -9.63 8.43
CA PHE A 99 -14.95 -8.61 9.46
C PHE A 99 -16.27 -8.05 9.99
N THR A 100 -16.23 -7.62 11.25
CA THR A 100 -17.34 -6.86 11.85
C THR A 100 -17.38 -5.43 11.30
N ASN A 101 -18.55 -4.79 11.32
CA ASN A 101 -18.70 -3.40 10.86
C ASN A 101 -17.69 -2.42 11.51
N PRO A 102 -17.40 -2.47 12.82
CA PRO A 102 -16.37 -1.61 13.43
C PRO A 102 -14.97 -1.86 12.86
N GLN A 103 -14.61 -3.12 12.57
CA GLN A 103 -13.32 -3.45 11.97
C GLN A 103 -13.24 -2.94 10.53
N ILE A 104 -14.31 -3.07 9.75
CA ILE A 104 -14.37 -2.53 8.38
C ILE A 104 -14.20 -1.00 8.40
N GLN A 105 -14.86 -0.30 9.33
CA GLN A 105 -14.70 1.14 9.50
C GLN A 105 -13.27 1.53 9.89
N ALA A 106 -12.64 0.76 10.79
CA ALA A 106 -11.25 0.99 11.18
C ALA A 106 -10.28 0.75 10.02
N ILE A 107 -10.47 -0.31 9.22
CA ILE A 107 -9.69 -0.58 8.00
C ILE A 107 -9.85 0.57 7.01
N HIS A 108 -11.08 1.02 6.77
CA HIS A 108 -11.34 2.14 5.86
C HIS A 108 -10.73 3.46 6.36
N SER A 109 -10.81 3.74 7.65
CA SER A 109 -10.18 4.93 8.22
C SER A 109 -8.66 4.88 8.10
N ALA A 110 -8.05 3.71 8.34
CA ALA A 110 -6.63 3.49 8.13
C ALA A 110 -6.24 3.60 6.64
N SER A 111 -7.05 3.10 5.70
CA SER A 111 -6.78 3.21 4.26
C SER A 111 -6.74 4.65 3.77
N LEU A 112 -7.63 5.53 4.27
CA LEU A 112 -7.58 6.96 3.97
C LEU A 112 -6.28 7.59 4.49
N ARG A 113 -5.85 7.23 5.70
CA ARG A 113 -4.60 7.74 6.29
C ARG A 113 -3.34 7.17 5.65
N PHE A 114 -3.42 5.97 5.09
CA PHE A 114 -2.37 5.38 4.26
C PHE A 114 -2.25 6.17 2.95
N TYR A 115 -3.38 6.39 2.26
CA TYR A 115 -3.43 7.17 1.03
C TYR A 115 -2.88 8.59 1.20
N ASP A 116 -3.26 9.27 2.29
CA ASP A 116 -2.76 10.62 2.59
C ASP A 116 -1.24 10.66 2.77
N ARG A 117 -0.64 9.64 3.39
CA ARG A 117 0.82 9.54 3.55
C ARG A 117 1.52 9.21 2.25
N MET A 118 0.97 8.28 1.47
CA MET A 118 1.47 7.94 0.13
C MET A 118 1.57 9.19 -0.74
N ARG A 119 0.53 10.05 -0.78
CA ARG A 119 0.55 11.31 -1.55
C ARG A 119 1.46 12.40 -1.00
N ARG A 120 1.86 12.31 0.27
CA ARG A 120 2.84 13.24 0.86
C ARG A 120 4.27 12.79 0.55
N GLY A 121 4.52 11.48 0.53
CA GLY A 121 5.79 10.89 0.09
C GLY A 121 6.09 11.17 -1.38
N ASP A 122 5.08 11.04 -2.24
CA ASP A 122 5.19 11.31 -3.69
C ASP A 122 5.60 12.78 -3.99
N ARG A 123 5.15 13.73 -3.17
CA ARG A 123 5.59 15.14 -3.27
C ARG A 123 7.02 15.39 -2.80
N GLY A 124 7.60 14.50 -2.00
CA GLY A 124 8.99 14.60 -1.53
C GLY A 124 10.03 14.11 -2.54
N ILE A 125 9.62 13.29 -3.52
CA ILE A 125 10.51 12.76 -4.58
C ILE A 125 10.40 13.57 -5.89
N ALA A 126 9.29 14.27 -6.11
CA ALA A 126 9.10 15.15 -7.27
C ALA A 126 10.17 16.26 -7.39
N ASP A 127 10.81 16.68 -6.28
CA ASP A 127 11.91 17.65 -6.28
C ASP A 127 13.29 17.06 -6.64
N ILE A 128 13.43 15.73 -6.71
CA ILE A 128 14.73 15.06 -6.96
C ILE A 128 14.74 14.34 -8.32
N GLY A 129 13.59 14.15 -8.98
CA GLY A 129 13.45 13.18 -10.08
C GLY A 129 12.96 13.66 -11.44
N THR A 130 12.52 14.91 -11.64
CA THR A 130 12.03 15.35 -12.97
C THR A 130 13.13 16.00 -13.82
N ALA A 131 14.21 15.25 -14.03
CA ALA A 131 15.02 15.33 -15.25
C ALA A 131 14.76 14.06 -16.08
N CYS A 132 13.49 13.79 -16.41
CA CYS A 132 13.15 12.77 -17.40
C CYS A 132 12.83 13.49 -18.72
N GLY A 133 13.78 13.36 -19.66
CA GLY A 133 13.88 14.17 -20.85
C GLY A 133 12.66 14.11 -21.78
N ARG A 134 12.20 15.30 -22.17
CA ARG A 134 11.53 15.54 -23.45
C ARG A 134 12.14 16.78 -24.09
N THR A 135 13.26 16.60 -24.78
CA THR A 135 13.63 17.49 -25.89
C THR A 135 13.20 16.81 -27.18
N GLN A 136 11.98 17.10 -27.61
CA GLN A 136 11.53 16.92 -28.99
C GLN A 136 11.37 18.31 -29.63
N GLY A 137 11.99 18.50 -30.79
CA GLY A 137 11.68 19.59 -31.75
C GLY A 137 12.88 20.50 -32.04
N LYS A 138 13.68 20.23 -33.07
CA LYS A 138 13.55 20.60 -34.51
C LYS A 138 14.07 22.02 -34.86
N ALA A 139 15.02 21.98 -35.80
CA ALA A 139 15.27 22.91 -36.92
C ALA A 139 15.95 24.27 -36.67
N GLY A 140 17.06 24.48 -37.40
CA GLY A 140 17.66 25.79 -37.63
C GLY A 140 19.14 25.74 -38.00
N LEU A 141 19.48 25.21 -39.19
CA LEU A 141 20.77 25.50 -39.84
C LEU A 141 20.71 26.95 -40.35
N HIS A 142 21.72 27.75 -40.02
CA HIS A 142 22.06 28.97 -40.75
C HIS A 142 23.58 29.11 -40.80
#